data_AF-A0A7W6RR04-F1
#
_entry.id   AF-A0A7W6RR04-F1
#
_cell.length_a   1.000
_cell.length_b   1.000
_cell.length_c   1.000
_cell.angle_alpha   90.00
_cell.angle_beta   90.00
_cell.angle_gamma   90.00
#
_symmetry.space_group_name_H-M   'P 1'
#
loop_
_entity.id
_entity.type
_entity.pdbx_description
1 polymer ?
#
loop_
_entity_poly.entity_id
_entity_poly.type
_entity_poly.pdbx_seq_one_letter_code
_entity_poly.pdbx_strand_id
1 'polypeptide(L)' 'MDILKSASPAETMRAFDVLPQPLRQAIAGAAFAYDPREIAERIAKGRRPETILRGIARHEERRSRA' A
#
# COMPACT_ATOMS: atom_id res chain seq x y z
N MET A 1 5.87 -7.09 18.75
CA MET A 1 5.87 -7.21 17.28
C MET A 1 7.13 -7.97 16.92
N ASP A 2 6.99 -9.18 16.40
CA ASP A 2 8.13 -10.00 15.96
C ASP A 2 8.65 -9.43 14.64
N ILE A 3 9.85 -8.86 14.67
CA ILE A 3 10.44 -8.07 13.57
C ILE A 3 10.95 -8.98 12.43
N LEU A 4 10.93 -10.30 12.63
CA LEU A 4 11.47 -11.30 11.70
C LEU A 4 10.41 -12.18 11.01
N LYS A 5 9.11 -11.99 11.31
CA LYS A 5 8.06 -12.77 10.65
C LYS A 5 7.62 -12.05 9.37
N SER A 6 8.34 -12.33 8.28
CA SER A 6 7.87 -11.98 6.93
C SER A 6 6.47 -12.57 6.74
N ALA A 7 5.52 -11.75 6.29
CA ALA A 7 4.20 -12.28 5.94
C ALA A 7 4.36 -13.38 4.90
N SER A 8 3.57 -14.43 5.02
CA SER A 8 3.45 -15.38 3.92
C SER A 8 2.92 -14.66 2.67
N PRO A 9 3.28 -15.11 1.46
CA PRO A 9 2.74 -14.53 0.23
C PRO A 9 1.19 -14.50 0.22
N ALA A 10 0.56 -15.50 0.82
CA ALA A 10 -0.90 -15.57 0.95
C ALA A 10 -1.48 -14.45 1.83
N GLU A 11 -0.81 -14.07 2.92
CA GLU A 11 -1.25 -12.96 3.78
C GLU A 11 -1.10 -11.62 3.07
N THR A 12 -0.02 -11.43 2.30
CA THR A 12 0.18 -10.23 1.48
C THR A 12 -0.89 -10.10 0.40
N MET A 13 -1.22 -11.20 -0.29
CA MET A 13 -2.28 -11.20 -1.30
C MET A 13 -3.64 -10.88 -0.69
N ARG A 14 -4.00 -11.49 0.46
CA ARG A 14 -5.25 -11.16 1.15
C ARG A 14 -5.32 -9.70 1.57
N ALA A 15 -4.22 -9.16 2.09
CA ALA A 15 -4.14 -7.75 2.47
C ALA A 15 -4.29 -6.82 1.25
N PHE A 16 -3.77 -7.22 0.09
CA PHE A 16 -3.97 -6.50 -1.16
C PHE A 16 -5.43 -6.55 -1.61
N ASP A 17 -6.07 -7.72 -1.59
CA ASP A 17 -7.44 -7.93 -2.08
C ASP A 17 -8.50 -7.15 -1.31
N VAL A 18 -8.29 -6.91 -0.01
CA VAL A 18 -9.21 -6.12 0.82
C VAL A 18 -9.10 -4.60 0.60
N LEU A 19 -8.07 -4.13 -0.12
CA LEU A 19 -7.93 -2.71 -0.39
C LEU A 19 -8.98 -2.20 -1.39
N PRO A 20 -9.45 -0.95 -1.24
CA PRO A 20 -10.23 -0.27 -2.26
C PRO A 20 -9.57 -0.36 -3.63
N GLN A 21 -10.36 -0.57 -4.68
CA GLN A 21 -9.87 -0.74 -6.06
C GLN A 21 -8.89 0.37 -6.50
N PRO A 22 -9.12 1.68 -6.23
CA PRO A 22 -8.17 2.72 -6.62
C PRO A 22 -6.78 2.54 -5.99
N LEU A 23 -6.71 2.05 -4.74
CA LEU A 23 -5.44 1.78 -4.08
C LEU A 23 -4.75 0.55 -4.67
N ARG A 24 -5.49 -0.52 -4.97
CA ARG A 24 -4.93 -1.70 -5.64
C ARG A 24 -4.29 -1.34 -6.98
N GLN A 25 -4.98 -0.54 -7.79
CA GLN A 25 -4.46 -0.06 -9.08
C GLN A 25 -3.21 0.81 -8.91
N ALA A 26 -3.24 1.75 -7.95
CA ALA A 26 -2.09 2.62 -7.70
C ALA A 26 -0.85 1.85 -7.25
N ILE A 27 -1.02 0.83 -6.38
CA ILE A 27 0.09 -0.03 -5.93
C ILE A 27 0.60 -0.90 -7.08
N ALA A 28 -0.29 -1.53 -7.84
CA ALA A 28 0.10 -2.42 -8.93
C ALA A 28 0.83 -1.70 -10.08
N GLY A 29 0.55 -0.41 -10.28
CA GLY A 29 1.22 0.43 -11.29
C GLY A 29 2.42 1.23 -10.76
N ALA A 30 2.77 1.12 -9.48
CA ALA A 30 3.84 1.90 -8.89
C ALA A 30 5.23 1.32 -9.20
N ALA A 31 6.21 2.21 -9.33
CA ALA A 31 7.62 1.84 -9.37
C ALA A 31 8.18 1.52 -7.98
N PHE A 32 7.63 2.13 -6.92
CA PHE A 32 7.97 1.79 -5.54
C PHE A 32 7.20 0.56 -5.05
N ALA A 33 7.89 -0.33 -4.34
CA ALA A 33 7.28 -1.50 -3.71
C ALA A 33 6.55 -1.12 -2.41
N TYR A 34 5.23 -0.93 -2.49
CA TYR A 34 4.38 -0.70 -1.32
C TYR A 34 3.94 -2.02 -0.67
N ASP A 35 3.97 -2.11 0.66
CA ASP A 35 3.39 -3.24 1.40
C ASP A 35 1.86 -3.05 1.55
N PRO A 36 1.03 -3.91 0.94
CA PRO A 36 -0.43 -3.84 1.09
C PRO A 36 -0.90 -3.96 2.54
N ARG A 37 -0.15 -4.66 3.40
CA ARG A 37 -0.48 -4.83 4.82
C ARG A 37 -0.32 -3.52 5.57
N GLU A 38 0.75 -2.77 5.32
CA GLU A 38 0.94 -1.44 5.91
C GLU A 38 -0.21 -0.51 5.52
N ILE A 39 -0.62 -0.56 4.25
CA ILE A 39 -1.73 0.26 3.75
C ILE A 39 -3.05 -0.14 4.41
N ALA A 40 -3.34 -1.45 4.50
CA ALA A 40 -4.52 -1.96 5.19
C ALA A 40 -4.54 -1.55 6.67
N GLU A 41 -3.41 -1.65 7.37
CA GLU A 41 -3.28 -1.19 8.76
C GLU A 41 -3.54 0.30 8.91
N ARG A 42 -3.06 1.14 7.99
CA ARG A 42 -3.29 2.59 8.03
C ARG A 42 -4.78 2.90 7.87
N ILE A 43 -5.47 2.19 6.99
CA ILE A 43 -6.92 2.29 6.82
C ILE A 43 -7.65 1.85 8.09
N ALA A 44 -7.26 0.71 8.67
CA ALA A 44 -7.83 0.21 9.93
C ALA A 44 -7.62 1.19 11.10
N LYS A 45 -6.50 1.93 11.10
CA LYS A 45 -6.20 3.03 12.05
C LYS A 45 -6.96 4.34 11.74
N GLY A 46 -7.88 4.33 10.77
CA GLY A 46 -8.76 5.45 10.45
C GLY A 46 -8.22 6.41 9.38
N ARG A 47 -7.10 6.10 8.71
CA ARG A 47 -6.68 6.92 7.56
C ARG A 47 -7.63 6.69 6.38
N ARG A 48 -8.11 7.80 5.83
CA ARG A 48 -8.97 7.78 4.64
C ARG A 48 -8.20 7.26 3.42
N PRO A 49 -8.75 6.29 2.65
CA PRO A 49 -8.12 5.75 1.46
C PRO A 49 -7.64 6.81 0.46
N GLU A 50 -8.38 7.90 0.29
CA GLU A 50 -8.04 8.99 -0.64
C GLU A 50 -6.77 9.73 -0.20
N THR A 51 -6.53 9.81 1.11
CA THR A 51 -5.30 10.44 1.64
C THR A 51 -4.08 9.58 1.31
N ILE A 52 -4.21 8.26 1.44
CA ILE A 52 -3.15 7.31 1.12
C ILE A 52 -2.88 7.34 -0.39
N LEU A 53 -3.93 7.33 -1.21
CA LEU A 53 -3.83 7.40 -2.66
C LEU A 53 -3.06 8.66 -3.13
N ARG A 54 -3.40 9.83 -2.57
CA ARG A 54 -2.64 11.08 -2.84
C ARG A 54 -1.20 11.01 -2.34
N GLY A 55 -0.91 10.23 -1.31
CA GLY A 55 0.44 9.99 -0.81
C GLY A 55 1.27 9.18 -1.80
N ILE A 56 0.72 8.07 -2.31
CA ILE A 56 1.32 7.22 -3.33
C ILE A 56 1.62 8.05 -4.59
N ALA A 57 0.61 8.72 -5.15
CA ALA A 57 0.77 9.53 -6.37
C ALA A 57 1.89 10.58 -6.24
N ARG A 58 1.95 11.30 -5.11
CA ARG A 58 3.00 12.30 -4.84
C ARG A 58 4.38 11.68 -4.60
N HIS A 59 4.46 10.44 -4.12
CA HIS A 59 5.74 9.75 -3.97
C HIS A 59 6.26 9.31 -5.35
N GLU A 60 5.40 8.70 -6.16
CA GLU A 60 5.74 8.29 -7.53
C GLU A 60 6.14 9.50 -8.40
N GLU A 61 5.41 10.61 -8.35
CA GLU A 61 5.74 11.84 -9.09
C GLU A 61 7.11 12.39 -8.71
N ARG A 62 7.48 12.36 -7.43
CA ARG A 62 8.81 12.81 -6.99
C ARG A 62 9.91 11.87 -7.48
N ARG A 63 9.62 10.57 -7.51
CA ARG A 63 10.58 9.54 -7.93
C ARG A 63 10.80 9.55 -9.44
N SER A 64 9.78 9.90 -10.24
CA SER A 64 9.93 10.00 -11.70
C SER A 64 10.67 11.25 -12.17
N ARG A 65 10.84 12.25 -11.29
CA ARG A 65 11.59 13.48 -11.56
C ARG A 65 13.06 13.43 -11.15
N ALA A 66 13.46 12.41 -10.38
CA ALA A 66 14.82 12.22 -9.88
C ALA A 66 15.57 11.25 -10.79
#